data_AF-A0AAJ6G5H2-F1
#
_entry.id   AF-A0AAJ6G5H2-F1
#
_cell.length_a   1.000
_cell.length_b   1.000
_cell.length_c   1.000
_cell.angle_alpha   90.00
_cell.angle_beta   90.00
_cell.angle_gamma   90.00
#
_symmetry.space_group_name_H-M   'P 1'
#
loop_
_entity.id
_entity.type
_entity.pdbx_description
1 polymer ?
#
loop_
_entity_poly.entity_id
_entity_poly.type
_entity_poly.pdbx_seq_one_letter_code
_entity_poly.pdbx_strand_id
1 'polypeptide(L)'
;MQIVVRRSGGFAGLPRAWRVDTDARPDADRWTELVGALPGDGSVAPGAAPDGAGGEGADRDESAVRDDYVWTVTVARTTVTIPGRRLDGPWAALVEQVRDQGEPA
;
A
#
# COMPACT_ATOMS: atom_id res chain seq x y z
N MET A 1 3.44 -8.53 15.84
CA MET A 1 3.73 -8.47 14.39
C MET A 1 3.79 -7.02 13.93
N GLN A 2 4.65 -6.64 12.99
CA GLN A 2 4.73 -5.25 12.51
C GLN A 2 4.03 -5.10 11.15
N ILE A 3 3.21 -4.05 11.01
CA ILE A 3 2.59 -3.67 9.73
C ILE A 3 3.01 -2.23 9.41
N VAL A 4 3.47 -2.02 8.18
CA VAL A 4 3.88 -0.70 7.66
C VAL A 4 3.12 -0.43 6.38
N VAL A 5 2.50 0.73 6.28
CA VAL A 5 1.81 1.19 5.08
C VAL A 5 2.47 2.48 4.62
N ARG A 6 2.87 2.53 3.36
CA ARG A 6 3.44 3.74 2.74
C ARG A 6 2.62 4.11 1.52
N ARG A 7 2.20 5.37 1.47
CA ARG A 7 1.59 5.98 0.29
C ARG A 7 2.62 6.89 -0.37
N SER A 8 2.85 6.66 -1.66
CA SER A 8 3.71 7.49 -2.50
C SER A 8 2.95 7.94 -3.75
N GLY A 9 3.25 9.14 -4.25
CA GLY A 9 2.62 9.72 -5.44
C GLY A 9 1.56 10.80 -5.13
N GLY A 10 1.04 11.43 -6.18
CA GLY A 10 0.12 12.57 -6.17
C GLY A 10 0.81 13.91 -6.38
N PHE A 11 0.02 14.94 -6.69
CA PHE A 11 0.44 16.28 -7.14
C PHE A 11 1.29 17.09 -6.13
N ALA A 12 1.48 16.60 -4.89
CA ALA A 12 2.27 17.26 -3.85
C ALA A 12 3.50 16.44 -3.38
N GLY A 13 3.74 15.24 -3.91
CA GLY A 13 4.98 14.48 -3.74
C GLY A 13 5.38 14.04 -2.32
N LEU A 14 4.61 14.37 -1.28
CA LEU A 14 4.97 14.03 0.10
C LEU A 14 4.62 12.57 0.40
N PRO A 15 5.61 11.67 0.59
CA PRO A 15 5.33 10.31 1.03
C PRO A 15 4.75 10.36 2.44
N ARG A 16 3.71 9.55 2.68
CA ARG A 16 3.15 9.34 4.01
C ARG A 16 3.30 7.89 4.39
N ALA A 17 3.90 7.62 5.54
CA ALA A 17 4.03 6.28 6.09
C ALA A 17 3.33 6.20 7.44
N TRP A 18 2.75 5.04 7.71
CA TRP A 18 2.14 4.69 8.98
C TRP A 18 2.65 3.33 9.39
N ARG A 19 2.93 3.17 10.67
CA ARG A 19 3.39 1.92 11.24
C ARG A 19 2.56 1.56 12.45
N VAL A 20 2.20 0.29 12.54
CA VAL A 20 1.59 -0.29 13.73
C VAL A 20 2.39 -1.53 14.14
N ASP A 21 2.75 -1.57 15.42
CA ASP A 21 3.22 -2.80 16.05
C ASP A 21 2.03 -3.48 16.73
N THR A 22 1.62 -4.62 16.20
CA THR A 22 0.49 -5.40 16.70
C THR A 22 0.88 -6.33 17.84
N ASP A 23 2.18 -6.59 18.05
CA ASP A 23 2.65 -7.47 19.14
C ASP A 23 2.44 -6.81 20.50
N ALA A 24 2.68 -5.50 20.55
CA ALA A 24 2.55 -4.69 21.75
C ALA A 24 1.08 -4.35 22.09
N ARG A 25 0.09 -4.81 21.30
CA ARG A 25 -1.33 -4.43 21.44
C ARG A 25 -2.19 -5.57 21.96
N PRO A 26 -3.22 -5.28 22.77
CA PRO A 26 -4.16 -6.28 23.26
C PRO A 26 -5.02 -6.90 22.13
N ASP A 27 -5.20 -6.19 21.02
CA ASP A 27 -6.00 -6.64 19.86
C ASP A 27 -5.21 -7.42 18.81
N ALA A 28 -4.15 -8.14 19.21
CA ALA A 28 -3.27 -8.85 18.29
C ALA A 28 -4.02 -9.85 17.38
N ASP A 29 -5.01 -10.57 17.91
CA ASP A 29 -5.82 -11.54 17.17
C ASP A 29 -6.60 -10.89 16.01
N ARG A 30 -7.18 -9.70 16.25
CA ARG A 30 -7.90 -8.94 15.21
C ARG A 30 -6.99 -8.60 14.03
N TRP A 31 -5.72 -8.27 14.29
CA TRP A 31 -4.76 -7.99 13.23
C TRP A 31 -4.39 -9.25 12.44
N THR A 32 -4.28 -10.39 13.13
CA THR A 32 -4.05 -11.69 12.49
C THR A 32 -5.22 -12.08 11.59
N GLU A 33 -6.46 -11.88 12.03
CA GLU A 33 -7.66 -12.11 11.21
C GLU A 33 -7.72 -11.20 9.98
N LEU A 34 -7.44 -9.91 10.15
CA LEU A 34 -7.38 -8.93 9.04
C LEU A 34 -6.34 -9.32 7.99
N VAL A 35 -5.16 -9.74 8.43
CA VAL A 35 -4.09 -10.21 7.54
C VAL A 35 -4.45 -11.54 6.89
N GLY A 36 -5.10 -12.45 7.62
CA GLY A 36 -5.57 -13.74 7.11
C GLY A 36 -6.67 -13.62 6.05
N ALA A 37 -7.45 -12.54 6.07
CA ALA A 37 -8.49 -12.24 5.08
C ALA A 37 -7.94 -11.63 3.77
N LEU A 38 -6.64 -11.27 3.72
CA LEU A 38 -6.04 -10.72 2.53
C LEU A 38 -5.95 -11.80 1.43
N PRO A 39 -6.26 -11.46 0.16
CA PRO A 39 -6.06 -12.38 -0.94
C PRO A 39 -4.55 -12.67 -1.04
N GLY A 40 -4.16 -13.94 -0.86
CA GLY A 40 -2.78 -14.37 -0.94
C GLY A 40 -2.18 -14.03 -2.31
N ASP A 41 -1.07 -13.30 -2.28
CA ASP A 41 -0.14 -12.97 -3.37
C ASP A 41 -0.65 -13.19 -4.81
N GLY A 42 -1.51 -12.27 -5.28
CA GLY A 42 -1.52 -11.93 -6.70
C GLY A 42 -0.31 -11.05 -6.99
N SER A 43 0.84 -11.67 -7.27
CA SER A 43 2.12 -11.05 -7.61
C SER A 43 1.98 -9.68 -8.31
N VAL A 44 2.29 -8.61 -7.58
CA VAL A 44 2.65 -7.31 -8.15
C VAL A 44 4.12 -7.11 -7.79
N ALA A 45 4.95 -7.05 -8.83
CA ALA A 45 6.40 -7.18 -8.76
C ALA A 45 7.06 -6.31 -7.67
N PRO A 46 8.14 -6.80 -7.02
CA PRO A 46 8.95 -5.98 -6.15
C PRO A 46 9.78 -5.01 -6.99
N GLY A 47 9.52 -3.71 -6.81
CA GLY A 47 10.45 -2.66 -7.19
C GLY A 47 10.28 -2.08 -8.59
N ALA A 48 9.59 -0.94 -8.65
CA ALA A 48 10.03 0.15 -9.51
C ALA A 48 9.80 1.45 -8.72
N ALA A 49 10.89 1.97 -8.15
CA ALA A 49 10.91 3.38 -7.76
C ALA A 49 10.62 4.24 -9.00
N PRO A 50 9.87 5.35 -8.91
CA PRO A 50 9.81 6.28 -10.01
C PRO A 50 11.09 7.12 -10.01
N ASP A 51 12.14 6.60 -10.64
CA ASP A 51 13.19 7.47 -11.18
C ASP A 51 12.59 8.22 -12.38
N GLY A 52 12.48 9.53 -12.25
CA GLY A 52 11.93 10.37 -13.30
C GLY A 52 12.85 10.44 -14.53
N ALA A 53 12.29 10.25 -15.72
CA ALA A 53 12.68 10.92 -16.98
C ALA A 53 11.74 10.46 -18.11
N GLY A 54 11.47 11.37 -19.07
CA GLY A 54 10.42 11.26 -20.08
C GLY A 54 10.61 10.19 -21.17
N GLY A 55 9.53 10.00 -21.93
CA GLY A 55 9.48 9.22 -23.17
C GLY A 55 8.24 9.63 -23.97
N GLU A 56 8.46 10.29 -25.10
CA GLU A 56 7.45 10.77 -26.05
C GLU A 56 6.86 9.63 -26.89
N GLY A 57 5.52 9.69 -27.08
CA GLY A 57 4.81 9.18 -28.26
C GLY A 57 4.47 7.69 -28.34
N ALA A 58 3.21 7.33 -28.10
CA ALA A 58 2.34 6.65 -29.08
C ALA A 58 1.00 6.21 -28.44
N ASP A 59 -0.08 6.76 -28.99
CA ASP A 59 -1.44 6.23 -29.13
C ASP A 59 -1.71 4.81 -28.55
N ARG A 60 -2.27 4.73 -27.33
CA ARG A 60 -3.48 3.95 -26.99
C ARG A 60 -3.84 4.09 -25.50
N ASP A 61 -5.13 4.33 -25.28
CA ASP A 61 -5.88 4.27 -24.02
C ASP A 61 -5.98 5.57 -23.19
N GLU A 62 -6.90 6.42 -23.62
CA GLU A 62 -7.46 7.56 -22.88
C GLU A 62 -8.35 7.15 -21.66
N SER A 63 -8.15 5.96 -21.06
CA SER A 63 -8.77 5.57 -19.79
C SER A 63 -7.77 5.08 -18.73
N ALA A 64 -6.47 5.09 -19.05
CA ALA A 64 -5.36 4.94 -18.10
C ALA A 64 -5.09 6.26 -17.32
N VAL A 65 -6.15 6.88 -16.78
CA VAL A 65 -6.03 8.02 -15.87
C VAL A 65 -5.06 7.60 -14.76
N ARG A 66 -3.95 8.34 -14.68
CA ARG A 66 -2.77 8.05 -13.84
C ARG A 66 -3.22 7.51 -12.49
N ASP A 67 -2.78 6.31 -12.17
CA ASP A 67 -2.76 5.82 -10.80
C ASP A 67 -1.73 6.67 -10.05
N ASP A 68 -2.16 7.85 -9.58
CA ASP A 68 -1.25 8.84 -9.06
C ASP A 68 -0.76 8.47 -7.65
N TYR A 69 -1.36 7.45 -7.02
CA TYR A 69 -0.95 6.95 -5.71
C TYR A 69 -0.60 5.47 -5.76
N VAL A 70 0.63 5.14 -5.38
CA VAL A 70 1.08 3.76 -5.14
C VAL A 70 1.13 3.51 -3.63
N TRP A 71 0.56 2.41 -3.19
CA TRP A 71 0.58 1.95 -1.81
C TRP A 71 1.53 0.77 -1.65
N THR A 72 2.47 0.86 -0.72
CA THR A 72 3.32 -0.26 -0.31
C THR A 72 2.88 -0.71 1.08
N VAL A 73 2.44 -1.96 1.19
CA VAL A 73 2.01 -2.56 2.46
C VAL A 73 2.98 -3.68 2.81
N THR A 74 3.65 -3.55 3.95
CA THR A 74 4.55 -4.56 4.50
C THR A 74 3.93 -5.15 5.76
N VAL A 75 3.68 -6.45 5.75
CA VAL A 75 3.17 -7.23 6.88
C VAL A 75 4.24 -8.23 7.30
N ALA A 76 4.85 -8.04 8.46
CA ALA A 76 6.01 -8.78 8.93
C ALA A 76 7.15 -8.81 7.88
N ARG A 77 7.20 -9.86 7.05
CA ARG A 77 8.18 -10.07 5.98
C ARG A 77 7.62 -9.95 4.57
N THR A 78 6.29 -9.94 4.42
CA THR A 78 5.62 -9.89 3.12
C THR A 78 5.40 -8.44 2.73
N THR A 79 5.85 -8.04 1.55
CA THR A 79 5.63 -6.70 1.02
C THR A 79 4.84 -6.77 -0.27
N VAL A 80 3.75 -6.03 -0.34
CA VAL A 80 2.87 -5.95 -1.50
C VAL A 80 2.77 -4.49 -1.96
N THR A 81 2.90 -4.29 -3.27
CA THR A 81 2.70 -2.98 -3.90
C THR A 81 1.35 -2.97 -4.61
N ILE A 82 0.52 -1.99 -4.28
CA ILE A 82 -0.87 -1.91 -4.72
C ILE A 82 -1.06 -0.55 -5.39
N PRO A 83 -1.41 -0.53 -6.69
CA PRO A 83 -1.89 0.69 -7.34
C PRO A 83 -3.13 1.23 -6.61
N GLY A 84 -3.26 2.55 -6.44
CA GLY A 84 -4.37 3.20 -5.75
C GLY A 84 -5.74 2.77 -6.27
N ARG A 85 -5.90 2.54 -7.58
CA ARG A 85 -7.14 2.04 -8.20
C ARG A 85 -7.48 0.59 -7.87
N ARG A 86 -6.50 -0.16 -7.32
CA ARG A 86 -6.59 -1.57 -6.91
C ARG A 86 -6.56 -1.71 -5.39
N LEU A 87 -6.54 -0.60 -4.66
CA LEU A 87 -6.66 -0.60 -3.20
C LEU A 87 -8.14 -0.70 -2.83
N ASP A 88 -8.66 -1.91 -2.91
CA ASP A 88 -10.06 -2.23 -2.63
C ASP A 88 -10.20 -3.45 -1.70
N GLY A 89 -11.41 -3.63 -1.18
CA GLY A 89 -11.78 -4.74 -0.31
C GLY A 89 -10.88 -4.87 0.94
N PRO A 90 -10.33 -6.06 1.22
CA PRO A 90 -9.59 -6.31 2.46
C PRO A 90 -8.27 -5.51 2.55
N TRP A 91 -7.67 -5.13 1.41
CA TRP A 91 -6.49 -4.26 1.39
C TRP A 91 -6.82 -2.83 1.81
N ALA A 92 -7.95 -2.29 1.35
CA ALA A 92 -8.39 -0.96 1.76
C ALA A 92 -8.69 -0.91 3.26
N ALA A 93 -9.39 -1.93 3.79
CA ALA A 93 -9.68 -2.04 5.22
C ALA A 93 -8.41 -2.10 6.08
N LEU A 94 -7.40 -2.87 5.65
CA LEU A 94 -6.11 -2.92 6.35
C LEU A 94 -5.41 -1.57 6.36
N VAL A 95 -5.32 -0.90 5.20
CA VAL A 95 -4.69 0.41 5.08
C VAL A 95 -5.40 1.46 5.93
N GLU A 96 -6.73 1.49 5.92
CA GLU A 96 -7.51 2.40 6.75
C GLU A 96 -7.25 2.14 8.24
N GLN A 97 -7.29 0.88 8.68
CA GLN A 97 -7.05 0.53 10.07
C GLN A 97 -5.64 0.91 10.53
N VAL A 98 -4.61 0.70 9.68
CA VAL A 98 -3.23 1.11 9.98
C VAL A 98 -3.09 2.63 10.01
N ARG A 99 -3.82 3.37 9.19
CA ARG A 99 -3.80 4.84 9.21
C ARG A 99 -4.49 5.43 10.44
N ASP A 100 -5.55 4.79 10.90
CA ASP A 100 -6.32 5.19 12.09
C ASP A 100 -5.55 4.89 13.38
N GLN A 101 -4.99 3.68 13.48
CA GLN A 101 -4.36 3.20 14.70
C GLN A 101 -2.83 3.31 14.72
N GLY A 102 -2.19 3.43 13.56
CA GLY A 102 -0.75 3.47 13.42
C GLY A 102 -0.20 4.88 13.60
N GLU A 103 1.07 4.93 13.99
CA GLU A 103 1.80 6.18 14.18
C GLU A 103 2.45 6.59 12.85
N PRO A 104 2.55 7.90 12.56
CA PRO A 104 3.27 8.38 11.39
C PRO A 104 4.75 7.97 11.50
N ALA A 105 5.28 7.39 10.42
CA ALA A 105 6.66 6.90 10.32
C ALA A 105 7.50 7.75 9.37
#